data_AF-A0A930E7I8-F1
#
_entry.id   AF-A0A930E7I8-F1
#
_cell.length_a   1.000
_cell.length_b   1.000
_cell.length_c   1.000
_cell.angle_alpha   90.00
_cell.angle_beta   90.00
_cell.angle_gamma   90.00
#
_symmetry.space_group_name_H-M   'P 1'
#
loop_
_entity.id
_entity.type
_entity.pdbx_description
1 polymer ?
#
loop_
_entity_poly.entity_id
_entity_poly.type
_entity_poly.pdbx_seq_one_letter_code
_entity_poly.pdbx_strand_id
1 'polypeptide(L)' 'SKKGNSRILTVMGLKQDELDGAIRFSFYSGNTSEEIDKTVEVLKKSVEQIRKMR' A
#
# COMPACT_ATOMS: atom_id res chain seq x y z
N SER A 1 -10.28 11.58 0.96
CA SER A 1 -9.55 10.56 1.74
C SER A 1 -9.59 10.97 3.22
N LYS A 2 -9.89 10.06 4.15
CA LYS A 2 -10.01 10.41 5.58
C LYS A 2 -8.65 10.95 6.07
N LYS A 3 -8.64 12.22 6.48
CA LYS A 3 -7.49 13.05 6.88
C LYS A 3 -6.80 12.62 8.19
N GLY A 4 -6.80 11.33 8.54
CA GLY A 4 -6.24 10.85 9.80
C GLY A 4 -5.47 9.56 9.58
N ASN A 5 -4.24 9.53 10.10
CA ASN A 5 -3.44 8.31 10.23
C ASN A 5 -4.28 7.16 10.77
N SER A 6 -3.98 5.94 10.33
CA SER A 6 -4.62 4.75 10.89
C SER A 6 -4.33 4.66 12.38
N ARG A 7 -5.34 4.87 13.24
CA ARG A 7 -5.23 4.76 14.70
C ARG A 7 -4.64 3.40 15.12
N ILE A 8 -4.99 2.34 14.38
CA ILE A 8 -4.46 0.99 14.61
C ILE A 8 -2.95 0.97 14.36
N LEU A 9 -2.50 1.45 13.19
CA LEU A 9 -1.08 1.45 12.86
C LEU A 9 -0.27 2.38 13.78
N THR A 10 -0.85 3.50 14.22
CA THR A 10 -0.24 4.38 15.23
C THR A 10 -0.07 3.66 16.58
N VAL A 11 -1.08 2.91 17.02
CA VAL A 11 -1.00 2.10 18.26
C VAL A 11 -0.01 0.93 18.12
N MET A 12 0.19 0.42 16.90
CA MET A 12 1.23 -0.58 16.60
C MET A 12 2.66 0.01 16.62
N GLY A 13 2.82 1.34 16.76
CA GLY A 13 4.13 1.98 16.88
C GLY A 13 4.83 2.26 15.54
N LEU A 14 4.10 2.24 14.42
CA LEU A 14 4.66 2.62 13.12
C LEU A 14 4.98 4.12 13.08
N LYS A 15 6.09 4.45 12.42
CA LYS A 15 6.53 5.84 12.23
C LYS A 15 5.64 6.56 11.23
N GLN A 16 5.67 7.90 11.26
CA GLN A 16 4.80 8.72 10.40
C GLN A 16 5.03 8.47 8.90
N ASP A 17 6.27 8.26 8.48
CA ASP A 17 6.63 7.93 7.10
C ASP A 17 6.07 6.56 6.64
N GLU A 18 6.03 5.59 7.54
CA GLU A 18 5.40 4.29 7.30
C GLU A 18 3.86 4.41 7.23
N LEU A 19 3.27 5.25 8.08
CA LEU A 19 1.83 5.55 8.07
C LEU A 19 1.39 6.24 6.78
N ASP A 20 2.17 7.22 6.32
CA ASP A 20 1.89 7.99 5.11
C ASP A 20 1.95 7.12 3.84
N GLY A 21 2.75 6.06 3.86
CA GLY A 21 2.93 5.13 2.75
C GLY A 21 2.11 3.84 2.83
N ALA A 22 1.30 3.65 3.88
CA ALA A 22 0.62 2.38 4.14
C ALA A 22 -0.50 2.09 3.11
N ILE A 23 -0.44 0.92 2.47
CA ILE A 23 -1.45 0.43 1.54
C ILE A 23 -1.94 -0.96 2.00
N ARG A 24 -3.26 -1.16 2.07
CA ARG A 24 -3.86 -2.44 2.44
C ARG A 24 -4.40 -3.17 1.21
N PHE A 25 -3.91 -4.37 0.97
CA PHE A 25 -4.53 -5.34 0.04
C PHE A 25 -5.41 -6.29 0.84
N SER A 26 -6.57 -6.64 0.30
CA SER A 26 -7.50 -7.57 0.94
C SER A 26 -7.93 -8.58 -0.11
N PHE A 27 -7.59 -9.84 0.12
CA PHE A 27 -7.85 -10.93 -0.80
C PHE A 27 -9.16 -11.65 -0.47
N TYR A 28 -9.72 -12.33 -1.45
CA TYR A 28 -10.85 -13.24 -1.31
C TYR A 28 -10.59 -14.52 -2.12
N SER A 29 -11.45 -15.53 -1.95
CA SER A 29 -11.27 -16.87 -2.51
C SER A 29 -11.24 -16.95 -4.04
N GLY A 30 -11.67 -15.89 -4.75
CA GLY A 30 -11.66 -15.84 -6.21
C GLY A 30 -10.44 -15.13 -6.79
N ASN A 31 -9.51 -14.62 -5.96
CA ASN A 31 -8.29 -14.04 -6.50
C ASN A 31 -7.41 -15.11 -7.15
N THR A 32 -6.76 -14.75 -8.25
CA THR A 32 -5.83 -15.64 -8.96
C THR A 32 -4.38 -15.16 -8.82
N SER A 33 -3.43 -16.06 -9.05
CA SER A 33 -2.01 -15.73 -9.05
C SER A 33 -1.68 -14.69 -10.14
N GLU A 34 -2.33 -14.78 -11.30
CA GLU A 34 -2.12 -13.85 -12.42
C GLU A 34 -2.56 -12.42 -12.05
N GLU A 35 -3.66 -12.27 -11.31
CA GLU A 35 -4.12 -10.96 -10.81
C GLU A 35 -3.12 -10.37 -9.82
N ILE A 36 -2.54 -11.20 -8.95
CA ILE A 36 -1.53 -10.79 -7.97
C ILE A 36 -0.25 -10.38 -8.69
N ASP A 37 0.23 -11.18 -9.64
CA ASP A 37 1.41 -10.87 -10.43
C ASP A 37 1.25 -9.55 -11.19
N LYS A 38 0.06 -9.35 -11.79
CA LYS A 38 -0.25 -8.09 -12.46
C LYS A 38 -0.26 -6.91 -11.49
N THR A 39 -0.84 -7.10 -10.32
CA THR A 39 -0.88 -6.08 -9.26
C THR A 39 0.53 -5.70 -8.82
N VAL A 40 1.42 -6.69 -8.60
CA VAL A 40 2.82 -6.46 -8.21
C VAL A 40 3.59 -5.74 -9.32
N GLU A 41 3.38 -6.10 -10.59
CA GLU A 41 4.01 -5.45 -11.75
C GLU A 41 3.67 -3.95 -11.79
N VAL A 42 2.38 -3.62 -11.68
CA VAL A 42 1.91 -2.23 -11.72
C VAL A 42 2.36 -1.47 -10.47
N LEU A 43 2.24 -2.09 -9.28
CA LEU A 43 2.62 -1.47 -8.01
C LEU A 43 4.09 -1.03 -8.03
N LYS A 44 5.01 -1.89 -8.48
CA LYS A 44 6.44 -1.55 -8.57
C LYS A 44 6.67 -0.33 -9.48
N LYS A 45 6.10 -0.35 -10.68
CA LYS A 45 6.21 0.76 -11.65
C LYS A 45 5.67 2.07 -11.08
N SER A 46 4.49 2.03 -10.45
CA SER A 46 3.87 3.22 -9.86
C SER A 46 4.68 3.78 -8.69
N VAL A 47 5.17 2.93 -7.79
CA VAL A 47 6.00 3.36 -6.65
C VAL A 47 7.31 3.99 -7.13
N GLU A 48 7.98 3.40 -8.14
CA GLU A 48 9.18 3.97 -8.73
C GLU A 48 8.93 5.36 -9.34
N GLN A 49 7.81 5.55 -10.05
CA GLN A 49 7.45 6.85 -10.62
C GLN A 49 7.19 7.90 -9.53
N ILE A 50 6.41 7.57 -8.50
CA ILE A 50 6.11 8.48 -7.39
C ILE A 50 7.39 8.90 -6.67
N ARG A 51 8.32 7.97 -6.44
CA ARG A 51 9.61 8.26 -5.80
C ARG A 51 10.52 9.17 -6.62
N LYS A 52 10.37 9.22 -7.94
CA LYS A 52 11.12 10.15 -8.80
C LYS A 52 10.56 11.57 -8.80
N MET A 53 9.30 11.74 -8.41
CA MET A 53 8.62 13.03 -8.38
C MET A 53 8.68 13.72 -7.01
N ARG A 54 9.14 13.00 -5.98
CA ARG A 54 9.32 13.48 -4.61
C ARG A 54 10.76 13.87 -4.37
#